data_AF-A0A2G1YC44-F1
#
_entry.id   AF-A0A2G1YC44-F1
#
_cell.length_a   1.000
_cell.length_b   1.000
_cell.length_c   1.000
_cell.angle_alpha   90.00
_cell.angle_beta   90.00
_cell.angle_gamma   90.00
#
_symmetry.space_group_name_H-M   'P 1'
#
loop_
_entity.id
_entity.type
_entity.pdbx_description
1 polymer ?
#
loop_
_entity_poly.entity_id
_entity_poly.type
_entity_poly.pdbx_seq_one_letter_code
_entity_poly.pdbx_strand_id
1 'polypeptide(L)' 'MKTFDETIPVSDADLEKGLSRAAEIIEKYGDQYWPLFDRLEREFEEREEKLKRLKRFKTRTKFL' A
#
# COMPACT_ATOMS: atom_id res chain seq x y z
N MET A 1 -0.47 -10.42 -21.39
CA MET A 1 0.30 -10.61 -20.13
C MET A 1 0.80 -9.23 -19.73
N LYS A 2 0.44 -8.69 -18.56
CA LYS A 2 1.02 -7.42 -18.11
C LYS A 2 2.50 -7.66 -17.81
N THR A 3 3.38 -6.94 -18.48
CA THR A 3 4.81 -6.93 -18.18
C THR A 3 5.00 -6.12 -16.90
N PHE A 4 5.70 -6.69 -15.91
CA PHE A 4 6.16 -5.94 -14.76
C PHE A 4 7.35 -5.10 -15.22
N ASP A 5 7.16 -3.79 -15.28
CA ASP A 5 8.22 -2.83 -15.54
C ASP A 5 8.75 -2.36 -14.18
N GLU A 6 9.95 -2.83 -13.82
CA GLU A 6 10.62 -2.50 -12.56
C GLU A 6 10.94 -1.00 -12.44
N THR A 7 10.86 -0.24 -13.53
CA THR A 7 11.10 1.21 -13.53
C THR A 7 9.88 2.02 -13.12
N ILE A 8 8.68 1.42 -13.11
CA ILE A 8 7.45 2.10 -12.72
C ILE A 8 7.25 1.97 -11.21
N PRO A 9 7.25 3.09 -10.46
CA PRO A 9 7.01 3.03 -9.03
C PRO A 9 5.60 2.51 -8.74
N VAL A 10 5.51 1.57 -7.79
CA VAL A 10 4.25 0.99 -7.35
C VAL A 10 3.36 2.09 -6.77
N SER A 11 2.18 2.29 -7.35
CA SER A 11 1.19 3.25 -6.86
C SER A 11 0.41 2.70 -5.66
N ASP A 12 -0.23 3.58 -4.89
CA ASP A 12 -1.07 3.15 -3.76
C ASP A 12 -2.26 2.30 -4.24
N ALA A 13 -2.79 2.59 -5.44
CA ALA A 13 -3.83 1.79 -6.07
C ALA A 13 -3.34 0.39 -6.49
N ASP A 14 -2.04 0.22 -6.75
CA ASP A 14 -1.47 -1.09 -7.02
C ASP A 14 -1.29 -1.89 -5.71
N LEU A 15 -0.94 -1.21 -4.60
CA LEU A 15 -0.92 -1.83 -3.28
C LEU A 15 -2.32 -2.28 -2.83
N GLU A 16 -3.36 -1.46 -3.01
CA GLU A 16 -4.75 -1.83 -2.70
C GLU A 16 -5.19 -3.08 -3.48
N LYS A 17 -4.88 -3.14 -4.78
CA LYS A 17 -5.14 -4.34 -5.60
C LYS A 17 -4.37 -5.55 -5.09
N GLY A 18 -3.11 -5.35 -4.68
CA GLY A 18 -2.28 -6.38 -4.06
C GLY A 18 -2.91 -6.94 -2.79
N LEU A 19 -3.41 -6.06 -1.91
CA LEU A 19 -4.12 -6.43 -0.69
C LEU A 19 -5.39 -7.24 -0.97
N SER A 20 -6.25 -6.78 -1.88
CA SER A 20 -7.44 -7.53 -2.28
C SER A 20 -7.08 -8.92 -2.79
N ARG A 21 -6.03 -9.03 -3.61
CA ARG A 21 -5.58 -10.32 -4.14
C ARG A 21 -4.97 -11.21 -3.06
N ALA A 22 -4.24 -10.65 -2.11
CA ALA A 22 -3.69 -11.39 -0.97
C ALA A 22 -4.80 -11.95 -0.07
N ALA A 23 -5.88 -11.19 0.16
CA ALA A 23 -7.06 -11.67 0.88
C ALA A 23 -7.70 -12.89 0.17
N GLU A 24 -7.92 -12.80 -1.15
CA GLU A 24 -8.44 -13.93 -1.94
C GLU A 24 -7.54 -15.18 -1.84
N ILE A 25 -6.22 -15.00 -1.76
CA ILE A 25 -5.26 -16.09 -1.60
C ILE A 25 -5.38 -16.72 -0.21
N ILE A 26 -5.51 -15.92 0.85
CA ILE A 26 -5.70 -16.42 2.22
C ILE A 26 -7.02 -17.20 2.32
N GLU A 27 -8.12 -16.67 1.80
CA GLU A 27 -9.41 -17.36 1.79
C GLU A 27 -9.35 -18.70 1.06
N LYS A 28 -8.56 -18.77 -0.01
CA LYS A 28 -8.46 -19.96 -0.85
C LYS A 28 -7.47 -21.01 -0.35
N TYR A 29 -6.34 -20.58 0.20
CA TYR A 29 -5.19 -21.46 0.49
C TYR A 29 -4.73 -21.43 1.96
N GLY A 30 -5.42 -20.66 2.79
CA GLY A 30 -5.28 -20.65 4.24
C GLY A 30 -4.18 -19.74 4.78
N ASP A 31 -3.99 -19.83 6.08
CA ASP A 31 -3.27 -18.84 6.89
C ASP A 31 -1.77 -18.70 6.59
N GLN A 32 -1.17 -19.63 5.84
CA GLN A 32 0.24 -19.55 5.47
C GLN A 32 0.60 -18.30 4.64
N TYR A 33 -0.41 -17.63 4.05
CA TYR A 33 -0.23 -16.42 3.25
C TYR A 33 -0.43 -15.11 4.02
N TRP A 34 -0.82 -15.14 5.30
CA TRP A 34 -0.90 -13.95 6.15
C TRP A 34 0.37 -13.08 6.10
N PRO A 35 1.60 -13.64 6.15
CA PRO A 35 2.81 -12.82 6.11
C PRO A 35 2.94 -11.93 4.86
N LEU A 36 2.33 -12.31 3.74
CA LEU A 36 2.27 -11.48 2.54
C LEU A 36 1.30 -10.32 2.71
N PHE A 37 0.10 -10.61 3.23
CA PHE A 37 -0.92 -9.59 3.51
C PHE A 37 -0.40 -8.56 4.51
N ASP A 38 0.18 -9.00 5.63
CA ASP A 38 0.73 -8.14 6.68
C ASP A 38 1.83 -7.20 6.15
N ARG A 39 2.63 -7.69 5.18
CA ARG A 39 3.66 -6.88 4.52
C ARG A 39 3.05 -5.76 3.68
N LEU A 40 2.05 -6.09 2.87
CA LEU A 40 1.37 -5.13 2.00
C LEU A 40 0.57 -4.11 2.82
N GLU A 41 -0.08 -4.56 3.89
CA GLU A 41 -0.88 -3.71 4.77
C GLU A 41 0.01 -2.69 5.46
N ARG A 42 1.11 -3.14 6.06
CA ARG A 42 2.08 -2.23 6.70
C ARG A 42 2.63 -1.19 5.73
N GLU A 43 3.00 -1.59 4.51
CA GLU A 43 3.50 -0.64 3.51
C GLU A 43 2.43 0.41 3.14
N PHE A 44 1.18 -0.03 2.98
CA PHE A 44 0.07 0.87 2.70
C PHE A 44 -0.15 1.87 3.84
N GLU A 45 -0.15 1.39 5.09
CA GLU A 45 -0.29 2.23 6.28
C GLU A 45 0.86 3.25 6.42
N GLU A 46 2.11 2.83 6.22
CA GLU A 46 3.28 3.71 6.27
C GLU A 46 3.19 4.84 5.24
N ARG A 47 2.72 4.55 4.02
CA ARG A 47 2.51 5.54 2.96
C ARG A 47 1.41 6.53 3.34
N GLU A 48 0.28 6.03 3.82
CA GLU A 48 -0.83 6.85 4.29
C GLU A 48 -0.42 7.77 5.45
N GLU A 49 0.33 7.26 6.42
CA GLU A 49 0.88 8.06 7.52
C GLU A 49 1.83 9.15 7.02
N LYS A 50 2.72 8.83 6.08
CA LYS A 50 3.62 9.81 5.46
C LYS A 50 2.83 10.92 4.76
N LEU A 51 1.78 10.57 4.01
CA LEU A 51 0.91 11.55 3.37
C LEU A 51 0.15 12.41 4.39
N LYS A 52 -0.41 11.81 5.45
CA LYS A 52 -1.07 12.53 6.55
C LYS A 52 -0.12 13.52 7.22
N ARG A 53 1.12 13.10 7.51
CA ARG A 53 2.17 13.98 8.05
C ARG A 53 2.46 15.14 7.11
N LEU A 54 2.69 14.87 5.83
CA LEU A 54 2.95 15.93 4.85
C LEU A 54 1.79 16.91 4.73
N LYS A 55 0.55 16.43 4.68
CA LYS A 55 -0.66 17.28 4.65
C LYS A 55 -0.72 18.20 5.87
N ARG A 56 -0.47 17.66 7.07
CA ARG A 56 -0.45 18.43 8.34
C ARG A 56 0.56 19.58 8.33
N PHE A 57 1.73 19.40 7.72
CA PHE A 57 2.75 20.46 7.68
C PHE A 57 2.60 21.41 6.49
N LYS A 58 2.09 20.94 5.33
CA LYS A 58 1.79 21.81 4.18
C LYS A 58 0.64 22.78 4.45
N THR A 59 -0.35 22.41 5.26
CA THR A 59 -1.44 23.32 5.65
C THR A 59 -0.99 24.41 6.63
N ARG A 60 0.14 24.20 7.34
CA ARG A 60 0.66 25.16 8.33
C ARG A 60 1.48 26.31 7.71
N THR A 61 1.92 26.18 6.46
CA THR A 61 2.76 27.19 5.78
C THR A 61 1.96 28.27 5.06
N LYS A 62 0.62 28.18 4.96
CA LYS A 62 -0.22 29.21 4.32
C LYS A 62 -0.54 30.43 5.22
N PHE A 63 0.05 30.51 6.41
CA PHE A 63 -0.20 31.59 7.38
C PHE A 63 1.09 32.19 7.97
N LEU A 64 2.11 32.40 7.14
CA LEU A 64 3.27 33.26 7.43
C LEU A 64 3.52 34.20 6.25
#